data_AF-A0A2E3YJG1-F1
#
_entry.id   AF-A0A2E3YJG1-F1
#
_cell.length_a   1.000
_cell.length_b   1.000
_cell.length_c   1.000
_cell.angle_alpha   90.00
_cell.angle_beta   90.00
_cell.angle_gamma   90.00
#
_symmetry.space_group_name_H-M   'P 1'
#
loop_
_entity.id
_entity.type
_entity.pdbx_description
1 polymer ?
#
loop_
_entity_poly.entity_id
_entity_poly.type
_entity_poly.pdbx_seq_one_letter_code
_entity_poly.pdbx_strand_id
1 'polypeptide(L)'
;MFNARPTLHESPSTGSGRKACGASARRGRPLGGGVGYTDIVRATGSPVTRLDELLEALSTARSGETVFIDGDATIECTERVFIEQLVLEVPGGVTLASDRGVDGSSGGLIRSDAFATRPLIRVGGADARVTGLRIQGPNPRRCLEHHDRSFHEGHGGHDYYYKFPISVGIETQSDQLRVDNCELAGWSHSAVHLMKGEGHRVQHNFIHHNQYNGLGYGVSHDRAGSLIEGNLFNSNRHSIAGTGRSGSGYEARHNVELGRTLSHCFDMHGGRDRKDGTNVAGGWMHIHHNTFWATRRCAIVIRGVSEEETLIERNWFRQRTERGAIRCEERVNVRDNAWGRDEPEFR
;
A
#
# COMPACT_ATOMS: atom_id res chain seq x y z
N MET A 1 -10.90 1.72 -14.21
CA MET A 1 -10.61 1.34 -12.79
C MET A 1 -9.82 2.44 -12.09
N PHE A 2 -8.95 3.15 -12.82
CA PHE A 2 -8.29 4.36 -12.35
C PHE A 2 -9.16 5.61 -12.57
N ASN A 3 -8.77 6.73 -11.95
CA ASN A 3 -9.44 8.05 -11.97
C ASN A 3 -10.70 8.14 -11.10
N ALA A 4 -10.79 7.29 -10.08
CA ALA A 4 -11.90 7.31 -9.14
C ALA A 4 -11.36 7.53 -7.73
N ARG A 5 -10.68 8.67 -7.47
CA ARG A 5 -10.45 9.06 -6.08
C ARG A 5 -11.82 9.13 -5.42
N PRO A 6 -12.09 8.29 -4.41
CA PRO A 6 -13.39 8.30 -3.79
C PRO A 6 -13.54 9.61 -3.01
N THR A 7 -14.66 10.28 -3.23
CA THR A 7 -15.03 11.43 -2.40
C THR A 7 -15.40 10.92 -1.02
N LEU A 8 -14.69 11.40 0.00
CA LEU A 8 -15.10 11.17 1.39
C LEU A 8 -16.30 12.06 1.68
N HIS A 9 -17.50 11.49 1.72
CA HIS A 9 -18.74 12.22 1.99
C HIS A 9 -18.92 12.59 3.47
N GLU A 10 -18.19 11.92 4.36
CA GLU A 10 -18.24 12.13 5.80
C GLU A 10 -16.82 12.36 6.33
N SER A 11 -16.71 13.09 7.44
CA SER A 11 -15.45 13.21 8.17
C SER A 11 -15.00 11.81 8.59
N PRO A 12 -13.77 11.39 8.26
CA PRO A 12 -13.25 10.12 8.73
C PRO A 12 -12.73 10.20 10.17
N SER A 13 -13.02 11.27 10.92
CA SER A 13 -12.70 11.40 12.34
C SER A 13 -13.94 11.70 13.18
N THR A 14 -13.86 11.32 14.46
CA THR A 14 -14.87 11.60 15.49
C THR A 14 -14.21 12.08 16.78
N GLY A 15 -14.99 12.72 17.66
CA GLY A 15 -14.50 13.34 18.89
C GLY A 15 -13.81 14.68 18.67
N SER A 16 -13.18 15.21 19.73
CA SER A 16 -12.55 16.55 19.71
C SER A 16 -11.25 16.60 20.51
N GLY A 17 -10.33 17.46 20.08
CA GLY A 17 -9.07 17.72 20.78
C GLY A 17 -8.22 16.46 20.96
N ARG A 18 -7.68 16.25 22.17
CA ARG A 18 -6.83 15.10 22.49
C ARG A 18 -7.56 13.74 22.49
N LYS A 19 -8.89 13.74 22.42
CA LYS A 19 -9.73 12.53 22.36
C LYS A 19 -10.21 12.19 20.94
N ALA A 20 -9.76 12.93 19.93
CA ALA A 20 -10.15 12.67 18.56
C ALA A 20 -9.64 11.30 18.10
N CYS A 21 -10.51 10.55 17.43
CA CYS A 21 -10.22 9.24 16.86
C CYS A 21 -10.44 9.27 15.35
N GLY A 22 -9.71 8.43 14.62
CA GLY A 22 -9.80 8.33 13.17
C GLY A 22 -8.89 9.30 12.40
N ALA A 23 -8.93 9.16 11.09
CA ALA A 23 -8.07 9.87 10.17
C ALA A 23 -8.46 11.34 10.04
N SER A 24 -7.45 12.19 9.91
CA SER A 24 -7.64 13.62 9.66
C SER A 24 -6.75 14.06 8.51
N ALA A 25 -7.33 14.83 7.59
CA ALA A 25 -6.56 15.53 6.59
C ALA A 25 -5.86 16.73 7.23
N ARG A 26 -4.72 17.14 6.67
CA ARG A 26 -4.06 18.41 7.02
C ARG A 26 -4.07 19.35 5.81
N ARG A 27 -3.94 20.66 6.07
CA ARG A 27 -3.79 21.64 4.98
C ARG A 27 -2.60 21.25 4.11
N GLY A 28 -2.83 21.15 2.79
CA GLY A 28 -1.81 20.73 1.83
C GLY A 28 -1.53 19.23 1.77
N ARG A 29 -2.21 18.42 2.59
CA ARG A 29 -2.02 16.97 2.73
C ARG A 29 -3.38 16.28 2.84
N PRO A 30 -4.17 16.28 1.74
CA PRO A 30 -5.46 15.62 1.70
C PRO A 30 -5.29 14.10 1.77
N LEU A 31 -6.22 13.41 2.45
CA LEU A 31 -6.26 11.95 2.50
C LEU A 31 -6.38 11.37 1.09
N GLY A 32 -5.44 10.49 0.72
CA GLY A 32 -5.34 9.86 -0.59
C GLY A 32 -4.66 10.69 -1.68
N GLY A 33 -4.16 11.89 -1.36
CA GLY A 33 -3.48 12.77 -2.31
C GLY A 33 -4.45 13.44 -3.28
N GLY A 34 -3.98 13.71 -4.49
CA GLY A 34 -4.67 14.44 -5.55
C GLY A 34 -4.83 15.93 -5.25
N VAL A 35 -5.96 16.50 -5.71
CA VAL A 35 -6.26 17.93 -5.55
C VAL A 35 -6.10 18.37 -4.09
N GLY A 36 -5.33 19.45 -3.89
CA GLY A 36 -5.00 20.03 -2.60
C GLY A 36 -3.73 19.49 -1.95
N TYR A 37 -3.07 18.48 -2.53
CA TYR A 37 -1.74 18.05 -2.12
C TYR A 37 -0.70 19.09 -2.55
N THR A 38 0.19 19.55 -1.66
CA THR A 38 1.07 20.71 -1.93
C THR A 38 2.54 20.37 -2.15
N ASP A 39 2.99 19.17 -1.78
CA ASP A 39 4.35 18.71 -2.05
C ASP A 39 4.44 18.16 -3.48
N ILE A 40 4.06 18.99 -4.45
CA ILE A 40 3.98 18.65 -5.87
C ILE A 40 5.36 18.85 -6.52
N VAL A 41 5.72 17.95 -7.42
CA VAL A 41 6.87 18.10 -8.32
C VAL A 41 6.39 18.71 -9.63
N ARG A 42 7.13 19.65 -10.20
CA ARG A 42 6.83 20.25 -11.51
C ARG A 42 7.90 19.86 -12.52
N ALA A 43 7.51 19.71 -13.77
CA ALA A 43 8.46 19.53 -14.87
C ALA A 43 9.41 20.73 -14.95
N THR A 44 10.71 20.46 -15.07
CA THR A 44 11.76 21.46 -15.32
C THR A 44 12.20 21.49 -16.78
N GLY A 45 11.81 20.49 -17.58
CA GLY A 45 12.08 20.35 -19.01
C GLY A 45 10.93 19.62 -19.71
N SER A 46 11.16 19.15 -20.95
CA SER A 46 10.17 18.40 -21.71
C SER A 46 9.78 17.11 -20.98
N PRO A 47 8.48 16.92 -20.65
CA PRO A 47 8.01 15.69 -20.02
C PRO A 47 8.19 14.46 -20.91
N VAL A 48 8.40 13.30 -20.26
CA VAL A 48 8.41 11.98 -20.90
C VAL A 48 6.98 11.59 -21.27
N THR A 49 6.78 11.12 -22.50
CA THR A 49 5.43 10.75 -23.00
C THR A 49 5.29 9.29 -23.39
N ARG A 50 6.41 8.58 -23.62
CA ARG A 50 6.42 7.18 -24.06
C ARG A 50 7.48 6.35 -23.36
N LEU A 51 7.35 5.03 -23.47
CA LEU A 51 8.20 4.09 -22.74
C LEU A 51 9.70 4.21 -23.06
N ASP A 52 10.11 4.32 -24.32
CA ASP A 52 11.53 4.40 -24.65
C ASP A 52 12.20 5.66 -24.07
N GLU A 53 11.49 6.79 -24.09
CA GLU A 53 11.94 8.04 -23.45
C GLU A 53 12.08 7.86 -21.93
N LEU A 54 11.15 7.13 -21.31
CA LEU A 54 11.24 6.83 -19.87
C LEU A 54 12.47 5.99 -19.55
N LEU A 55 12.74 4.95 -20.36
CA LEU A 55 13.88 4.07 -20.17
C LEU A 55 15.20 4.84 -20.33
N GLU A 56 15.30 5.68 -21.37
CA GLU A 56 16.46 6.54 -21.60
C GLU A 56 16.66 7.52 -20.45
N ALA A 57 15.61 8.24 -20.05
CA ALA A 57 15.66 9.20 -18.94
C ALA A 57 16.10 8.53 -17.62
N LEU A 58 15.51 7.38 -17.27
CA LEU A 58 15.88 6.64 -16.06
C LEU A 58 17.33 6.12 -16.11
N SER A 59 17.82 5.69 -17.28
CA SER A 59 19.18 5.16 -17.44
C SER A 59 20.28 6.21 -17.24
N THR A 60 19.94 7.49 -17.42
CA THR A 60 20.89 8.62 -17.33
C THR A 60 20.70 9.46 -16.07
N ALA A 61 19.55 9.34 -15.40
CA ALA A 61 19.18 10.12 -14.23
C ALA A 61 20.11 9.90 -13.04
N ARG A 62 20.43 10.98 -12.35
CA ARG A 62 21.33 11.01 -11.19
C ARG A 62 20.57 11.43 -9.92
N SER A 63 21.15 11.09 -8.77
CA SER A 63 20.61 11.51 -7.48
C SER A 63 20.35 13.03 -7.44
N GLY A 64 19.15 13.42 -7.01
CA GLY A 64 18.66 14.79 -7.01
C GLY A 64 17.87 15.20 -8.26
N GLU A 65 17.94 14.42 -9.35
CA GLU A 65 17.22 14.71 -10.59
C GLU A 65 15.78 14.16 -10.56
N THR A 66 14.96 14.71 -11.45
CA THR A 66 13.56 14.32 -11.63
C THR A 66 13.35 13.80 -13.05
N VAL A 67 12.81 12.59 -13.17
CA VAL A 67 12.21 12.10 -14.41
C VAL A 67 10.72 12.37 -14.34
N PHE A 68 10.25 13.31 -15.16
CA PHE A 68 8.88 13.78 -15.14
C PHE A 68 8.08 13.20 -16.30
N ILE A 69 6.98 12.50 -16.01
CA ILE A 69 6.05 11.95 -16.99
C ILE A 69 4.89 12.93 -17.18
N ASP A 70 4.54 13.18 -18.44
CA ASP A 70 3.39 14.01 -18.80
C ASP A 70 2.09 13.51 -18.14
N GLY A 71 1.23 14.43 -17.70
CA GLY A 71 -0.01 14.10 -16.97
C GLY A 71 -1.00 13.28 -17.78
N ASP A 72 -0.99 13.43 -19.11
CA ASP A 72 -1.88 12.72 -20.03
C ASP A 72 -1.22 11.48 -20.65
N ALA A 73 0.08 11.27 -20.42
CA ALA A 73 0.80 10.12 -20.96
C ALA A 73 0.31 8.79 -20.38
N THR A 74 0.28 7.79 -21.24
CA THR A 74 0.15 6.37 -20.86
C THR A 74 1.41 5.63 -21.31
N ILE A 75 2.23 5.24 -20.34
CA ILE A 75 3.39 4.39 -20.52
C ILE A 75 2.94 2.93 -20.48
N GLU A 76 2.81 2.33 -21.66
CA GLU A 76 2.40 0.94 -21.82
C GLU A 76 3.62 0.01 -21.80
N CYS A 77 3.71 -0.86 -20.78
CA CYS A 77 4.84 -1.76 -20.57
C CYS A 77 4.53 -3.22 -20.91
N THR A 78 3.28 -3.59 -21.21
CA THR A 78 2.82 -4.99 -21.30
C THR A 78 3.69 -5.87 -22.19
N GLU A 79 3.93 -5.43 -23.43
CA GLU A 79 4.68 -6.22 -24.42
C GLU A 79 6.14 -6.38 -24.02
N ARG A 80 6.77 -5.29 -23.58
CA ARG A 80 8.18 -5.27 -23.14
C ARG A 80 8.38 -6.10 -21.87
N VAL A 81 7.43 -6.09 -20.95
CA VAL A 81 7.44 -6.98 -19.78
C VAL A 81 7.31 -8.45 -20.21
N PHE A 82 6.43 -8.75 -21.17
CA PHE A 82 6.21 -10.13 -21.62
C PHE A 82 7.39 -10.70 -22.43
N ILE A 83 7.95 -9.91 -23.35
CA ILE A 83 9.00 -10.35 -24.28
C ILE A 83 10.39 -10.20 -23.66
N GLU A 84 10.68 -9.05 -23.05
CA GLU A 84 12.03 -8.67 -22.62
C GLU A 84 12.20 -8.72 -21.10
N GLN A 85 11.14 -9.09 -20.35
CA GLN A 85 11.15 -9.09 -18.88
C GLN A 85 11.51 -7.71 -18.31
N LEU A 86 11.05 -6.66 -19.00
CA LEU A 86 11.35 -5.28 -18.64
C LEU A 86 11.05 -4.98 -17.16
N VAL A 87 11.97 -4.24 -16.54
CA VAL A 87 11.76 -3.55 -15.26
C VAL A 87 12.19 -2.09 -15.40
N LEU A 88 11.37 -1.17 -14.89
CA LEU A 88 11.73 0.25 -14.79
C LEU A 88 12.62 0.46 -13.56
N GLU A 89 13.92 0.66 -13.78
CA GLU A 89 14.89 0.91 -12.72
C GLU A 89 14.92 2.40 -12.36
N VAL A 90 14.52 2.74 -11.13
CA VAL A 90 14.62 4.10 -10.57
C VAL A 90 15.88 4.17 -9.69
N PRO A 91 16.88 4.98 -10.06
CA PRO A 91 18.11 5.11 -9.27
C PRO A 91 17.86 5.74 -7.88
N GLY A 92 18.80 5.52 -6.95
CA GLY A 92 18.77 6.19 -5.65
C GLY A 92 18.82 7.72 -5.79
N GLY A 93 18.07 8.41 -4.94
CA GLY A 93 17.94 9.86 -4.94
C GLY A 93 17.19 10.45 -6.14
N VAL A 94 16.73 9.63 -7.10
CA VAL A 94 15.95 10.10 -8.25
C VAL A 94 14.47 10.20 -7.87
N THR A 95 13.83 11.25 -8.38
CA THR A 95 12.38 11.41 -8.30
C THR A 95 11.72 11.02 -9.63
N LEU A 96 10.89 9.99 -9.63
CA LEU A 96 9.98 9.65 -10.71
C LEU A 96 8.62 10.31 -10.43
N ALA A 97 8.23 11.30 -11.24
CA ALA A 97 7.09 12.16 -10.94
C ALA A 97 6.10 12.33 -12.10
N SER A 98 4.87 12.69 -11.75
CA SER A 98 3.90 13.35 -12.64
C SER A 98 3.03 14.32 -11.82
N ASP A 99 2.00 14.89 -12.42
CA ASP A 99 1.27 16.08 -11.95
C ASP A 99 -0.08 15.79 -11.28
N ARG A 100 -0.36 14.56 -10.82
CA ARG A 100 -1.67 14.21 -10.22
C ARG A 100 -2.10 15.22 -9.17
N GLY A 101 -3.27 15.84 -9.37
CA GLY A 101 -3.87 16.84 -8.50
C GLY A 101 -3.56 18.30 -8.86
N VAL A 102 -2.63 18.57 -9.77
CA VAL A 102 -2.41 19.91 -10.34
C VAL A 102 -3.50 20.19 -11.35
N ASP A 103 -4.25 21.29 -11.17
CA ASP A 103 -5.27 21.75 -12.13
C ASP A 103 -6.27 20.65 -12.56
N GLY A 104 -6.53 19.70 -11.66
CA GLY A 104 -7.42 18.56 -11.92
C GLY A 104 -6.78 17.36 -12.64
N SER A 105 -5.47 17.40 -12.93
CA SER A 105 -4.75 16.30 -13.56
C SER A 105 -4.90 14.99 -12.79
N SER A 106 -5.07 13.90 -13.53
CA SER A 106 -5.06 12.54 -13.00
C SER A 106 -3.63 12.00 -12.78
N GLY A 107 -2.62 12.65 -13.35
CA GLY A 107 -1.23 12.19 -13.42
C GLY A 107 -1.01 11.13 -14.50
N GLY A 108 0.21 11.04 -15.00
CA GLY A 108 0.64 10.05 -15.99
C GLY A 108 0.39 8.61 -15.51
N LEU A 109 0.01 7.74 -16.44
CA LEU A 109 -0.27 6.33 -16.17
C LEU A 109 0.92 5.47 -16.62
N ILE A 110 1.44 4.63 -15.73
CA ILE A 110 2.35 3.52 -16.08
C ILE A 110 1.60 2.21 -15.86
N ARG A 111 1.52 1.34 -16.87
CA ARG A 111 0.73 0.12 -16.78
C ARG A 111 1.38 -1.10 -17.40
N SER A 112 0.97 -2.28 -16.92
CA SER A 112 1.20 -3.56 -17.57
C SER A 112 0.05 -4.52 -17.31
N ASP A 113 -0.43 -5.17 -18.36
CA ASP A 113 -1.43 -6.24 -18.33
C ASP A 113 -0.80 -7.64 -18.35
N ALA A 114 0.53 -7.75 -18.41
CA ALA A 114 1.24 -9.02 -18.30
C ALA A 114 1.17 -9.55 -16.85
N PHE A 115 0.50 -10.70 -16.62
CA PHE A 115 0.31 -11.25 -15.27
C PHE A 115 1.60 -11.47 -14.48
N ALA A 116 2.72 -11.73 -15.16
CA ALA A 116 4.04 -11.96 -14.57
C ALA A 116 4.87 -10.66 -14.38
N THR A 117 4.24 -9.48 -14.31
CA THR A 117 4.94 -8.20 -14.06
C THR A 117 5.47 -8.13 -12.63
N ARG A 118 6.75 -8.42 -12.39
CA ARG A 118 7.29 -8.51 -11.03
C ARG A 118 8.78 -8.11 -10.92
N PRO A 119 9.09 -6.93 -10.35
CA PRO A 119 8.21 -5.75 -10.21
C PRO A 119 8.08 -4.98 -11.53
N LEU A 120 7.11 -4.06 -11.64
CA LEU A 120 7.08 -3.09 -12.73
C LEU A 120 8.16 -2.01 -12.55
N ILE A 121 8.26 -1.48 -11.32
CA ILE A 121 9.24 -0.47 -10.93
C ILE A 121 10.11 -1.03 -9.81
N ARG A 122 11.42 -1.02 -10.03
CA ARG A 122 12.43 -1.34 -9.01
C ARG A 122 13.16 -0.07 -8.62
N VAL A 123 13.20 0.23 -7.32
CA VAL A 123 14.00 1.32 -6.78
C VAL A 123 15.32 0.76 -6.30
N GLY A 124 16.39 1.10 -7.03
CA GLY A 124 17.72 0.50 -6.89
C GLY A 124 18.64 1.16 -5.87
N GLY A 125 18.21 2.25 -5.22
CA GLY A 125 19.03 2.95 -4.22
C GLY A 125 18.19 3.74 -3.22
N ALA A 126 18.85 4.26 -2.18
CA ALA A 126 18.19 5.00 -1.11
C ALA A 126 17.64 6.35 -1.59
N ASP A 127 16.73 6.94 -0.82
CA ASP A 127 16.24 8.31 -0.99
C ASP A 127 15.52 8.61 -2.32
N ALA A 128 15.08 7.58 -3.04
CA ALA A 128 14.26 7.77 -4.24
C ALA A 128 12.81 8.16 -3.89
N ARG A 129 12.13 8.85 -4.82
CA ARG A 129 10.74 9.28 -4.68
C ARG A 129 9.91 8.88 -5.91
N VAL A 130 8.73 8.31 -5.68
CA VAL A 130 7.73 8.07 -6.72
C VAL A 130 6.49 8.88 -6.37
N THR A 131 6.09 9.84 -7.21
CA THR A 131 5.00 10.76 -6.85
C THR A 131 4.10 11.21 -7.99
N GLY A 132 2.83 11.45 -7.68
CA GLY A 132 1.89 12.08 -8.60
C GLY A 132 1.51 11.22 -9.81
N LEU A 133 1.67 9.89 -9.72
CA LEU A 133 1.48 8.94 -10.81
C LEU A 133 0.27 8.03 -10.60
N ARG A 134 -0.24 7.46 -11.68
CA ARG A 134 -1.11 6.28 -11.67
C ARG A 134 -0.29 5.06 -12.09
N ILE A 135 -0.35 3.97 -11.31
CA ILE A 135 0.44 2.77 -11.55
C ILE A 135 -0.47 1.54 -11.53
N GLN A 136 -0.66 0.93 -12.70
CA GLN A 136 -1.62 -0.15 -12.93
C GLN A 136 -0.95 -1.50 -13.17
N GLY A 137 -1.35 -2.48 -12.37
CA GLY A 137 -1.02 -3.88 -12.53
C GLY A 137 -2.09 -4.68 -13.29
N PRO A 138 -1.77 -5.94 -13.62
CA PRO A 138 -2.52 -6.76 -14.56
C PRO A 138 -3.76 -7.45 -13.97
N ASN A 139 -3.90 -7.51 -12.64
CA ASN A 139 -4.90 -8.38 -12.00
C ASN A 139 -5.64 -7.71 -10.85
N PRO A 140 -6.74 -6.99 -11.14
CA PRO A 140 -7.58 -6.40 -10.10
C PRO A 140 -8.63 -7.35 -9.51
N ARG A 141 -8.67 -8.59 -10.00
CA ARG A 141 -9.70 -9.58 -9.65
C ARG A 141 -9.41 -10.22 -8.30
N ARG A 142 -10.46 -10.78 -7.69
CA ARG A 142 -10.35 -11.54 -6.44
C ARG A 142 -9.76 -12.94 -6.61
N CYS A 143 -9.92 -13.54 -7.79
CA CYS A 143 -9.47 -14.90 -8.10
C CYS A 143 -9.93 -15.96 -7.07
N LEU A 144 -11.18 -15.87 -6.60
CA LEU A 144 -11.75 -16.81 -5.63
C LEU A 144 -11.78 -18.24 -6.18
N GLU A 145 -12.26 -18.42 -7.41
CA GLU A 145 -12.36 -19.74 -8.03
C GLU A 145 -10.98 -20.40 -8.21
N HIS A 146 -9.95 -19.64 -8.59
CA HIS A 146 -8.58 -20.15 -8.70
C HIS A 146 -8.07 -20.64 -7.34
N HIS A 147 -8.27 -19.84 -6.29
CA HIS A 147 -7.89 -20.21 -4.93
C HIS A 147 -8.64 -21.47 -4.46
N ASP A 148 -9.96 -21.51 -4.60
CA ASP A 148 -10.77 -22.65 -4.17
C ASP A 148 -10.37 -23.93 -4.90
N ARG A 149 -10.10 -23.84 -6.21
CA ARG A 149 -9.60 -24.95 -7.01
C ARG A 149 -8.22 -25.42 -6.58
N SER A 150 -7.33 -24.50 -6.22
CA SER A 150 -5.95 -24.84 -5.82
C SER A 150 -5.91 -25.71 -4.56
N PHE A 151 -6.77 -25.40 -3.59
CA PHE A 151 -6.81 -26.09 -2.29
C PHE A 151 -7.89 -27.18 -2.18
N HIS A 152 -8.51 -27.56 -3.32
CA HIS A 152 -9.34 -28.75 -3.39
C HIS A 152 -8.48 -30.03 -3.32
N GLU A 153 -9.05 -31.12 -2.79
CA GLU A 153 -8.35 -32.41 -2.70
C GLU A 153 -7.89 -32.88 -4.09
N GLY A 154 -6.63 -33.30 -4.21
CA GLY A 154 -6.04 -33.75 -5.48
C GLY A 154 -5.52 -32.63 -6.41
N HIS A 155 -5.66 -31.35 -6.06
CA HIS A 155 -5.23 -30.23 -6.90
C HIS A 155 -3.85 -29.65 -6.58
N GLY A 156 -3.12 -30.19 -5.60
CA GLY A 156 -1.71 -29.83 -5.34
C GLY A 156 -1.49 -28.55 -4.51
N GLY A 157 -2.54 -27.91 -3.99
CA GLY A 157 -2.42 -26.82 -3.02
C GLY A 157 -1.60 -25.64 -3.56
N HIS A 158 -0.57 -25.27 -2.82
CA HIS A 158 0.32 -24.17 -3.17
C HIS A 158 1.00 -24.37 -4.54
N ASP A 159 1.38 -25.59 -4.91
CA ASP A 159 2.06 -25.85 -6.18
C ASP A 159 1.19 -25.51 -7.39
N TYR A 160 -0.13 -25.73 -7.29
CA TYR A 160 -1.07 -25.30 -8.32
C TYR A 160 -1.37 -23.81 -8.22
N TYR A 161 -1.56 -23.29 -7.01
CA TYR A 161 -1.86 -21.88 -6.78
C TYR A 161 -0.84 -20.96 -7.45
N TYR A 162 0.45 -21.28 -7.35
CA TYR A 162 1.56 -20.51 -7.90
C TYR A 162 1.87 -20.79 -9.38
N LYS A 163 1.11 -21.67 -10.06
CA LYS A 163 1.15 -21.76 -11.53
C LYS A 163 0.57 -20.51 -12.19
N PHE A 164 -0.33 -19.79 -11.51
CA PHE A 164 -0.80 -18.50 -11.99
C PHE A 164 0.15 -17.39 -11.53
N PRO A 165 0.75 -16.61 -12.45
CA PRO A 165 1.77 -15.62 -12.10
C PRO A 165 1.27 -14.54 -11.14
N ILE A 166 2.20 -14.00 -10.37
CA ILE A 166 1.96 -12.89 -9.46
C ILE A 166 2.67 -11.62 -9.94
N SER A 167 2.14 -10.46 -9.53
CA SER A 167 2.62 -9.15 -9.97
C SER A 167 2.86 -8.19 -8.82
N VAL A 168 3.89 -7.36 -8.95
CA VAL A 168 4.31 -6.35 -7.96
C VAL A 168 4.47 -4.99 -8.66
N GLY A 169 3.93 -3.93 -8.05
CA GLY A 169 4.02 -2.57 -8.59
C GLY A 169 5.40 -1.96 -8.39
N ILE A 170 5.65 -1.47 -7.18
CA ILE A 170 6.93 -0.88 -6.77
C ILE A 170 7.63 -1.82 -5.79
N GLU A 171 8.92 -2.08 -5.99
CA GLU A 171 9.74 -2.87 -5.07
C GLU A 171 11.06 -2.15 -4.73
N THR A 172 11.51 -2.30 -3.48
CA THR A 172 12.83 -1.83 -3.06
C THR A 172 13.45 -2.70 -1.98
N GLN A 173 14.78 -2.67 -1.91
CA GLN A 173 15.61 -3.19 -0.82
C GLN A 173 16.48 -2.10 -0.17
N SER A 174 16.31 -0.84 -0.56
CA SER A 174 17.13 0.29 -0.13
C SER A 174 16.35 1.23 0.78
N ASP A 175 17.03 2.00 1.62
CA ASP A 175 16.36 2.84 2.62
C ASP A 175 15.59 4.03 2.04
N GLN A 176 14.68 4.59 2.83
CA GLN A 176 14.10 5.91 2.62
C GLN A 176 13.30 6.12 1.32
N LEU A 177 12.84 5.06 0.65
CA LEU A 177 11.87 5.18 -0.44
C LEU A 177 10.64 5.98 0.01
N ARG A 178 10.28 7.01 -0.76
CA ARG A 178 9.04 7.78 -0.63
C ARG A 178 8.09 7.49 -1.79
N VAL A 179 6.89 7.00 -1.49
CA VAL A 179 5.79 6.85 -2.45
C VAL A 179 4.63 7.74 -1.99
N ASP A 180 4.32 8.79 -2.74
CA ASP A 180 3.29 9.74 -2.33
C ASP A 180 2.46 10.34 -3.45
N ASN A 181 1.21 10.71 -3.16
CA ASN A 181 0.31 11.31 -4.15
C ASN A 181 -0.01 10.40 -5.36
N CYS A 182 0.17 9.09 -5.24
CA CYS A 182 -0.04 8.12 -6.33
C CYS A 182 -1.40 7.39 -6.24
N GLU A 183 -1.87 6.89 -7.38
CA GLU A 183 -2.93 5.88 -7.46
C GLU A 183 -2.29 4.55 -7.83
N LEU A 184 -2.43 3.51 -6.99
CA LEU A 184 -1.82 2.21 -7.24
C LEU A 184 -2.86 1.10 -7.17
N ALA A 185 -3.00 0.33 -8.25
CA ALA A 185 -4.00 -0.74 -8.27
C ALA A 185 -3.70 -1.90 -9.22
N GLY A 186 -4.36 -3.03 -8.97
CA GLY A 186 -4.37 -4.18 -9.88
C GLY A 186 -3.23 -5.16 -9.67
N TRP A 187 -2.60 -5.17 -8.49
CA TRP A 187 -1.46 -6.03 -8.19
C TRP A 187 -1.90 -7.32 -7.50
N SER A 188 -1.49 -8.46 -8.05
CA SER A 188 -1.83 -9.77 -7.46
C SER A 188 -0.97 -10.12 -6.25
N HIS A 189 0.25 -9.60 -6.15
CA HIS A 189 1.02 -9.68 -4.91
C HIS A 189 0.88 -8.40 -4.10
N SER A 190 1.51 -7.30 -4.54
CA SER A 190 1.47 -6.04 -3.78
C SER A 190 1.66 -4.80 -4.66
N ALA A 191 1.01 -3.69 -4.28
CA ALA A 191 1.23 -2.41 -4.95
C ALA A 191 2.58 -1.79 -4.59
N VAL A 192 2.95 -1.84 -3.30
CA VAL A 192 4.27 -1.44 -2.79
C VAL A 192 4.86 -2.59 -1.97
N HIS A 193 6.04 -3.07 -2.36
CA HIS A 193 6.78 -4.14 -1.71
C HIS A 193 8.09 -3.63 -1.11
N LEU A 194 8.11 -3.50 0.21
CA LEU A 194 9.29 -3.10 0.98
C LEU A 194 9.99 -4.37 1.46
N MET A 195 10.94 -4.87 0.68
CA MET A 195 11.65 -6.11 1.03
C MET A 195 12.60 -5.89 2.20
N LYS A 196 13.31 -4.75 2.20
CA LYS A 196 14.26 -4.34 3.23
C LYS A 196 14.31 -2.82 3.30
N GLY A 197 14.90 -2.34 4.39
CA GLY A 197 15.27 -0.95 4.55
C GLY A 197 14.42 -0.23 5.58
N GLU A 198 14.89 0.94 5.99
CA GLU A 198 14.27 1.76 7.03
C GLU A 198 13.88 3.15 6.52
N GLY A 199 13.00 3.82 7.26
CA GLY A 199 12.61 5.19 6.97
C GLY A 199 11.74 5.35 5.71
N HIS A 200 11.15 4.28 5.21
CA HIS A 200 10.24 4.33 4.08
C HIS A 200 8.98 5.15 4.40
N ARG A 201 8.43 5.83 3.39
CA ARG A 201 7.22 6.65 3.53
C ARG A 201 6.24 6.35 2.41
N VAL A 202 5.14 5.69 2.72
CA VAL A 202 4.02 5.47 1.78
C VAL A 202 2.87 6.35 2.24
N GLN A 203 2.71 7.53 1.63
CA GLN A 203 1.83 8.56 2.18
C GLN A 203 0.90 9.22 1.15
N HIS A 204 -0.33 9.52 1.55
CA HIS A 204 -1.30 10.26 0.73
C HIS A 204 -1.52 9.62 -0.66
N ASN A 205 -1.63 8.30 -0.71
CA ASN A 205 -1.93 7.55 -1.94
C ASN A 205 -3.36 7.02 -1.94
N PHE A 206 -3.90 6.72 -3.11
CA PHE A 206 -5.09 5.88 -3.26
C PHE A 206 -4.66 4.49 -3.73
N ILE A 207 -4.78 3.50 -2.86
CA ILE A 207 -4.26 2.14 -3.09
C ILE A 207 -5.41 1.15 -3.08
N HIS A 208 -5.68 0.52 -4.22
CA HIS A 208 -6.91 -0.25 -4.37
C HIS A 208 -6.85 -1.45 -5.30
N HIS A 209 -7.89 -2.28 -5.24
CA HIS A 209 -8.10 -3.41 -6.14
C HIS A 209 -6.93 -4.41 -6.19
N ASN A 210 -6.13 -4.50 -5.13
CA ASN A 210 -5.12 -5.54 -4.95
C ASN A 210 -5.78 -6.73 -4.24
N GLN A 211 -6.58 -7.53 -4.95
CA GLN A 211 -7.57 -8.44 -4.33
C GLN A 211 -7.27 -9.93 -4.45
N TYR A 212 -6.12 -10.30 -4.99
CA TYR A 212 -5.83 -11.71 -5.28
C TYR A 212 -5.90 -12.56 -4.00
N ASN A 213 -6.82 -13.52 -3.96
CA ASN A 213 -7.10 -14.28 -2.75
C ASN A 213 -5.91 -15.15 -2.35
N GLY A 214 -5.32 -14.87 -1.19
CA GLY A 214 -4.09 -15.49 -0.69
C GLY A 214 -2.91 -14.52 -0.63
N LEU A 215 -2.90 -13.46 -1.45
CA LEU A 215 -1.89 -12.40 -1.45
C LEU A 215 -2.59 -11.03 -1.42
N GLY A 216 -2.55 -10.24 -2.49
CA GLY A 216 -3.37 -9.03 -2.69
C GLY A 216 -3.15 -7.93 -1.65
N TYR A 217 -1.94 -7.36 -1.64
CA TYR A 217 -1.54 -6.38 -0.63
C TYR A 217 -1.51 -4.95 -1.19
N GLY A 218 -1.93 -3.96 -0.40
CA GLY A 218 -1.64 -2.56 -0.70
C GLY A 218 -0.16 -2.27 -0.50
N VAL A 219 0.28 -2.31 0.76
CA VAL A 219 1.68 -2.20 1.17
C VAL A 219 2.08 -3.51 1.87
N SER A 220 3.22 -4.09 1.48
CA SER A 220 3.76 -5.32 2.07
C SER A 220 5.21 -5.15 2.51
N HIS A 221 5.57 -5.70 3.67
CA HIS A 221 6.93 -5.67 4.23
C HIS A 221 7.50 -7.08 4.38
N ASP A 222 8.81 -7.25 4.14
CA ASP A 222 9.56 -8.42 4.63
C ASP A 222 10.44 -8.07 5.84
N ARG A 223 11.58 -7.41 5.65
CA ARG A 223 12.48 -6.93 6.73
C ARG A 223 12.65 -5.41 6.66
N ALA A 224 11.54 -4.69 6.67
CA ALA A 224 11.53 -3.25 6.46
C ALA A 224 10.71 -2.52 7.54
N GLY A 225 11.09 -1.26 7.78
CA GLY A 225 10.39 -0.30 8.63
C GLY A 225 9.83 0.88 7.84
N SER A 226 8.55 1.24 8.07
CA SER A 226 7.90 2.31 7.30
C SER A 226 6.89 3.16 8.08
N LEU A 227 6.68 4.38 7.59
CA LEU A 227 5.52 5.22 7.88
C LEU A 227 4.51 5.09 6.74
N ILE A 228 3.28 4.72 7.09
CA ILE A 228 2.14 4.60 6.19
C ILE A 228 1.10 5.61 6.62
N GLU A 229 1.03 6.76 5.94
CA GLU A 229 0.27 7.92 6.41
C GLU A 229 -0.76 8.45 5.40
N GLY A 230 -1.98 8.75 5.84
CA GLY A 230 -2.89 9.57 5.03
C GLY A 230 -3.39 8.88 3.76
N ASN A 231 -3.24 7.57 3.63
CA ASN A 231 -3.66 6.84 2.42
C ASN A 231 -5.17 6.53 2.46
N LEU A 232 -5.76 6.41 1.28
CA LEU A 232 -7.07 5.80 1.08
C LEU A 232 -6.87 4.38 0.57
N PHE A 233 -7.48 3.43 1.25
CA PHE A 233 -7.45 2.02 0.88
C PHE A 233 -8.83 1.53 0.52
N ASN A 234 -8.92 0.73 -0.53
CA ASN A 234 -10.18 0.11 -0.93
C ASN A 234 -9.96 -1.15 -1.75
N SER A 235 -10.77 -2.18 -1.54
CA SER A 235 -10.71 -3.40 -2.33
C SER A 235 -9.29 -3.98 -2.34
N ASN A 236 -8.60 -4.03 -1.21
CA ASN A 236 -7.39 -4.85 -1.09
C ASN A 236 -7.77 -6.16 -0.38
N ARG A 237 -6.93 -7.20 -0.44
CA ARG A 237 -7.08 -8.33 0.48
C ARG A 237 -6.56 -7.97 1.86
N HIS A 238 -5.33 -7.44 1.92
CA HIS A 238 -4.81 -6.65 3.05
C HIS A 238 -4.33 -5.31 2.52
N SER A 239 -4.63 -4.22 3.18
CA SER A 239 -4.08 -2.92 2.80
C SER A 239 -2.67 -2.73 3.31
N ILE A 240 -2.36 -3.30 4.48
CA ILE A 240 -1.01 -3.37 5.03
C ILE A 240 -0.77 -4.82 5.45
N ALA A 241 0.36 -5.39 5.06
CA ALA A 241 0.82 -6.69 5.51
C ALA A 241 2.32 -6.65 5.84
N GLY A 242 2.75 -7.46 6.80
CA GLY A 242 4.15 -7.72 7.08
C GLY A 242 4.38 -9.21 7.29
N THR A 243 5.53 -9.72 6.85
CA THR A 243 5.91 -11.11 7.13
C THR A 243 6.17 -11.36 8.61
N GLY A 244 6.38 -10.31 9.40
CA GLY A 244 6.63 -10.37 10.84
C GLY A 244 8.00 -10.91 11.20
N ARG A 245 8.97 -10.83 10.28
CA ARG A 245 10.36 -11.12 10.61
C ARG A 245 10.89 -10.11 11.62
N SER A 246 11.79 -10.58 12.47
CA SER A 246 12.50 -9.77 13.46
C SER A 246 13.04 -8.46 12.87
N GLY A 247 12.91 -7.37 13.62
CA GLY A 247 13.30 -6.02 13.21
C GLY A 247 12.40 -5.31 12.19
N SER A 248 11.38 -5.97 11.60
CA SER A 248 10.41 -5.28 10.73
C SER A 248 9.33 -4.55 11.53
N GLY A 249 8.74 -3.49 10.98
CA GLY A 249 7.70 -2.75 11.68
C GLY A 249 7.03 -1.68 10.84
N TYR A 250 5.94 -1.11 11.34
CA TYR A 250 5.31 0.03 10.69
C TYR A 250 4.52 0.93 11.63
N GLU A 251 4.54 2.23 11.32
CA GLU A 251 3.60 3.22 11.85
C GLU A 251 2.52 3.44 10.80
N ALA A 252 1.30 3.00 11.08
CA ALA A 252 0.13 3.28 10.25
C ALA A 252 -0.70 4.38 10.91
N ARG A 253 -0.79 5.55 10.29
CA ARG A 253 -1.61 6.65 10.82
C ARG A 253 -2.40 7.45 9.82
N HIS A 254 -3.54 7.98 10.24
CA HIS A 254 -4.41 8.80 9.40
C HIS A 254 -4.82 8.14 8.08
N ASN A 255 -4.81 6.80 8.00
CA ASN A 255 -5.31 6.09 6.82
C ASN A 255 -6.81 5.84 6.93
N VAL A 256 -7.49 5.74 5.79
CA VAL A 256 -8.90 5.38 5.72
C VAL A 256 -9.07 4.11 4.92
N GLU A 257 -9.63 3.09 5.56
CA GLU A 257 -10.14 1.89 4.93
C GLU A 257 -11.61 2.07 4.55
N LEU A 258 -11.89 2.15 3.25
CA LEU A 258 -13.19 2.55 2.71
C LEU A 258 -14.25 1.45 2.79
N GLY A 259 -13.86 0.26 3.25
CA GLY A 259 -14.78 -0.76 3.75
C GLY A 259 -15.04 -1.93 2.81
N ARG A 260 -14.63 -1.86 1.54
CA ARG A 260 -14.55 -3.06 0.70
C ARG A 260 -13.19 -3.72 0.91
N THR A 261 -13.18 -4.91 1.49
CA THR A 261 -11.96 -5.71 1.66
C THR A 261 -12.30 -7.18 1.50
N LEU A 262 -11.35 -7.99 1.00
CA LEU A 262 -11.53 -9.43 0.89
C LEU A 262 -11.26 -10.16 2.21
N SER A 263 -10.34 -9.62 3.03
CA SER A 263 -9.91 -10.18 4.32
C SER A 263 -9.74 -9.05 5.36
N HIS A 264 -8.94 -9.26 6.40
CA HIS A 264 -8.64 -8.19 7.36
C HIS A 264 -7.78 -7.09 6.75
N CYS A 265 -7.88 -5.87 7.28
CA CYS A 265 -7.32 -4.68 6.64
C CYS A 265 -5.80 -4.57 6.86
N PHE A 266 -5.37 -4.48 8.12
CA PHE A 266 -3.96 -4.43 8.50
C PHE A 266 -3.56 -5.77 9.12
N ASP A 267 -2.42 -6.27 8.69
CA ASP A 267 -1.92 -7.58 9.07
C ASP A 267 -0.46 -7.52 9.53
N MET A 268 -0.14 -8.38 10.49
CA MET A 268 1.23 -8.78 10.78
C MET A 268 1.26 -10.28 10.99
N HIS A 269 2.00 -10.99 10.13
CA HIS A 269 2.20 -12.43 10.24
C HIS A 269 3.05 -12.76 11.46
N GLY A 270 2.93 -13.99 11.98
CA GLY A 270 3.81 -14.51 13.02
C GLY A 270 4.64 -15.70 12.58
N GLY A 271 5.45 -16.23 13.50
CA GLY A 271 6.35 -17.36 13.19
C GLY A 271 5.63 -18.64 12.77
N ARG A 272 4.35 -18.82 13.16
CA ARG A 272 3.50 -19.91 12.65
C ARG A 272 3.20 -19.77 11.16
N ASP A 273 2.93 -18.55 10.68
CA ASP A 273 2.72 -18.29 9.24
C ASP A 273 4.01 -18.57 8.44
N ARG A 274 5.17 -18.26 9.04
CA ARG A 274 6.49 -18.47 8.43
C ARG A 274 7.05 -19.88 8.61
N LYS A 275 6.44 -20.69 9.49
CA LYS A 275 6.91 -22.02 9.89
C LYS A 275 8.37 -22.03 10.37
N ASP A 276 8.78 -20.99 11.11
CA ASP A 276 10.17 -20.79 11.53
C ASP A 276 10.45 -21.17 12.99
N GLY A 277 9.47 -21.75 13.68
CA GLY A 277 9.60 -22.20 15.08
C GLY A 277 9.53 -21.06 16.11
N THR A 278 9.32 -19.82 15.68
CA THR A 278 9.15 -18.66 16.57
C THR A 278 7.68 -18.30 16.76
N ASN A 279 7.41 -17.37 17.68
CA ASN A 279 6.13 -16.66 17.77
C ASN A 279 6.28 -15.16 17.41
N VAL A 280 7.36 -14.78 16.74
CA VAL A 280 7.70 -13.36 16.48
C VAL A 280 6.78 -12.78 15.42
N ALA A 281 6.26 -11.56 15.64
CA ALA A 281 5.44 -10.80 14.71
C ALA A 281 6.02 -9.40 14.47
N GLY A 282 7.28 -9.33 14.04
CA GLY A 282 8.02 -8.08 13.82
C GLY A 282 8.65 -7.53 15.10
N GLY A 283 9.36 -6.42 14.93
CA GLY A 283 9.91 -5.61 16.01
C GLY A 283 8.81 -4.79 16.69
N TRP A 284 8.08 -3.97 15.93
CA TRP A 284 7.14 -2.99 16.48
C TRP A 284 5.98 -2.67 15.52
N MET A 285 4.83 -2.28 16.07
CA MET A 285 3.68 -1.78 15.29
C MET A 285 2.94 -0.66 16.00
N HIS A 286 2.84 0.51 15.36
CA HIS A 286 2.06 1.65 15.85
C HIS A 286 0.89 1.91 14.91
N ILE A 287 -0.32 1.59 15.34
CA ILE A 287 -1.53 1.73 14.53
C ILE A 287 -2.43 2.75 15.20
N HIS A 288 -2.45 3.98 14.72
CA HIS A 288 -3.22 5.03 15.37
C HIS A 288 -3.86 6.05 14.45
N HIS A 289 -4.98 6.63 14.90
CA HIS A 289 -5.70 7.64 14.12
C HIS A 289 -6.11 7.15 12.73
N ASN A 290 -6.36 5.85 12.54
CA ASN A 290 -6.90 5.30 11.30
C ASN A 290 -8.41 5.11 11.41
N THR A 291 -9.06 5.03 10.26
CA THR A 291 -10.52 4.86 10.17
C THR A 291 -10.84 3.60 9.39
N PHE A 292 -11.64 2.71 9.96
CA PHE A 292 -11.94 1.39 9.38
C PHE A 292 -13.43 1.22 9.13
N TRP A 293 -13.84 1.31 7.86
CA TRP A 293 -15.24 1.15 7.44
C TRP A 293 -15.65 -0.27 7.03
N ALA A 294 -14.71 -1.22 7.11
CA ALA A 294 -14.98 -2.63 6.82
C ALA A 294 -15.96 -3.22 7.85
N THR A 295 -17.01 -3.92 7.39
CA THR A 295 -18.09 -4.43 8.26
C THR A 295 -18.03 -5.91 8.55
N ARG A 296 -17.41 -6.71 7.67
CA ARG A 296 -17.45 -8.18 7.71
C ARG A 296 -16.10 -8.83 8.01
N ARG A 297 -15.07 -8.03 8.21
CA ARG A 297 -13.68 -8.47 8.41
C ARG A 297 -13.06 -7.69 9.56
N CYS A 298 -12.09 -8.29 10.23
CA CYS A 298 -11.30 -7.59 11.23
C CYS A 298 -10.58 -6.39 10.60
N ALA A 299 -10.47 -5.30 11.32
CA ALA A 299 -9.63 -4.19 10.93
C ALA A 299 -8.16 -4.57 11.07
N ILE A 300 -7.76 -5.18 12.19
CA ILE A 300 -6.37 -5.45 12.52
C ILE A 300 -6.23 -6.92 12.92
N VAL A 301 -5.21 -7.60 12.38
CA VAL A 301 -4.83 -8.94 12.79
C VAL A 301 -3.32 -8.99 13.02
N ILE A 302 -2.89 -9.49 14.18
CA ILE A 302 -1.49 -9.68 14.54
C ILE A 302 -1.32 -11.13 15.00
N ARG A 303 -0.51 -11.92 14.30
CA ARG A 303 -0.49 -13.39 14.43
C ARG A 303 0.73 -13.93 15.17
N GLY A 304 1.22 -13.18 16.14
CA GLY A 304 2.33 -13.49 17.01
C GLY A 304 2.57 -12.33 17.98
N VAL A 305 3.76 -12.25 18.55
CA VAL A 305 4.15 -11.25 19.55
C VAL A 305 5.27 -10.40 18.97
N SER A 306 5.11 -9.07 19.01
CA SER A 306 6.18 -8.13 18.62
C SER A 306 7.35 -8.23 19.60
N GLU A 307 8.57 -8.05 19.12
CA GLU A 307 9.77 -8.09 19.97
C GLU A 307 9.83 -6.91 20.95
N GLU A 308 9.34 -5.75 20.51
CA GLU A 308 9.31 -4.51 21.27
C GLU A 308 7.86 -4.20 21.68
N GLU A 309 7.18 -3.32 20.95
CA GLU A 309 5.83 -2.86 21.31
C GLU A 309 4.82 -2.93 20.17
N THR A 310 3.57 -3.17 20.54
CA THR A 310 2.41 -3.00 19.66
C THR A 310 1.42 -2.06 20.33
N LEU A 311 1.16 -0.92 19.70
CA LEU A 311 0.24 0.10 20.19
C LEU A 311 -0.89 0.33 19.18
N ILE A 312 -2.13 0.18 19.63
CA ILE A 312 -3.35 0.42 18.85
C ILE A 312 -4.21 1.46 19.58
N GLU A 313 -4.15 2.71 19.14
CA GLU A 313 -4.86 3.80 19.82
C GLU A 313 -5.47 4.85 18.89
N ARG A 314 -6.52 5.53 19.36
CA ARG A 314 -7.16 6.64 18.62
C ARG A 314 -7.64 6.28 17.23
N ASN A 315 -7.86 5.01 16.94
CA ASN A 315 -8.49 4.58 15.70
C ASN A 315 -10.01 4.67 15.84
N TRP A 316 -10.70 4.81 14.70
CA TRP A 316 -12.14 4.75 14.64
C TRP A 316 -12.58 3.50 13.87
N PHE A 317 -13.18 2.57 14.58
CA PHE A 317 -13.67 1.31 14.03
C PHE A 317 -15.18 1.37 13.81
N ARG A 318 -15.64 0.91 12.65
CA ARG A 318 -17.08 0.72 12.42
C ARG A 318 -17.67 -0.40 13.29
N GLN A 319 -16.85 -1.39 13.66
CA GLN A 319 -17.21 -2.46 14.56
C GLN A 319 -17.52 -1.89 15.95
N ARG A 320 -18.51 -2.49 16.63
CA ARG A 320 -18.95 -2.06 17.97
C ARG A 320 -18.11 -2.62 19.12
N THR A 321 -17.24 -3.58 18.85
CA THR A 321 -16.43 -4.24 19.89
C THR A 321 -15.01 -4.46 19.43
N GLU A 322 -14.08 -4.38 20.37
CA GLU A 322 -12.66 -4.67 20.15
C GLU A 322 -12.45 -6.05 19.53
N ARG A 323 -13.02 -7.09 20.13
CA ARG A 323 -12.93 -8.48 19.63
C ARG A 323 -13.45 -8.66 18.20
N GLY A 324 -14.38 -7.81 17.76
CA GLY A 324 -14.88 -7.82 16.39
C GLY A 324 -13.94 -7.15 15.39
N ALA A 325 -13.13 -6.18 15.83
CA ALA A 325 -12.24 -5.41 14.98
C ALA A 325 -10.79 -5.90 15.00
N ILE A 326 -10.31 -6.38 16.15
CA ILE A 326 -8.92 -6.68 16.43
C ILE A 326 -8.81 -8.14 16.83
N ARG A 327 -7.86 -8.84 16.19
CA ARG A 327 -7.42 -10.17 16.62
C ARG A 327 -5.91 -10.15 16.77
N CYS A 328 -5.43 -10.20 18.00
CA CYS A 328 -4.01 -10.23 18.30
C CYS A 328 -3.70 -11.31 19.34
N GLU A 329 -2.42 -11.59 19.52
CA GLU A 329 -1.92 -12.34 20.66
C GLU A 329 -1.60 -11.40 21.84
N GLU A 330 -0.73 -11.83 22.75
CA GLU A 330 -0.31 -11.05 23.92
C GLU A 330 0.58 -9.84 23.56
N ARG A 331 0.84 -8.98 24.57
CA ARG A 331 1.68 -7.76 24.48
C ARG A 331 1.21 -6.70 23.47
N VAL A 332 -0.10 -6.58 23.28
CA VAL A 332 -0.71 -5.50 22.51
C VAL A 332 -1.42 -4.53 23.44
N ASN A 333 -1.06 -3.25 23.36
CA ASN A 333 -1.70 -2.18 24.10
C ASN A 333 -2.81 -1.55 23.24
N VAL A 334 -4.07 -1.79 23.60
CA VAL A 334 -5.25 -1.23 22.95
C VAL A 334 -5.90 -0.22 23.89
N ARG A 335 -6.05 1.04 23.46
CA ARG A 335 -6.63 2.11 24.28
C ARG A 335 -7.13 3.29 23.46
N ASP A 336 -8.00 4.12 24.04
CA ASP A 336 -8.41 5.41 23.46
C ASP A 336 -8.97 5.29 22.02
N ASN A 337 -9.65 4.20 21.67
CA ASN A 337 -10.25 4.01 20.34
C ASN A 337 -11.75 4.36 20.36
N ALA A 338 -12.28 4.69 19.19
CA ALA A 338 -13.72 4.89 18.98
C ALA A 338 -14.36 3.67 18.29
N TRP A 339 -15.51 3.24 18.79
CA TRP A 339 -16.20 2.01 18.38
C TRP A 339 -17.62 2.30 17.92
N GLY A 340 -17.98 1.85 16.71
CA GLY A 340 -19.28 2.14 16.09
C GLY A 340 -19.26 3.41 15.24
N ARG A 341 -20.13 3.46 14.21
CA ARG A 341 -20.17 4.57 13.25
C ARG A 341 -21.07 5.72 13.70
N ASP A 342 -22.34 5.43 14.00
CA ASP A 342 -23.34 6.49 14.19
C ASP A 342 -23.29 7.08 15.61
N GLU A 343 -23.04 6.23 16.61
CA GLU A 343 -22.89 6.61 18.02
C GLU A 343 -21.57 6.01 18.54
N PRO A 344 -20.41 6.65 18.27
CA PRO A 344 -19.13 6.09 18.63
C PRO A 344 -18.92 6.08 20.14
N GLU A 345 -18.61 4.91 20.69
CA GLU A 345 -18.16 4.75 22.07
C GLU A 345 -16.65 4.90 22.15
N PHE A 346 -16.14 5.72 23.06
CA PHE A 346 -14.70 5.96 23.25
C PHE A 346 -14.19 5.11 24.41
N ARG A 347 -13.26 4.19 24.14
CA ARG A 347 -12.70 3.25 25.12
C ARG A 347 -11.22 2.98 24.89
#